data_AF-A0A970Q0G4-F1
#
_entry.id   AF-A0A970Q0G4-F1
#
_cell.length_a   1.000
_cell.length_b   1.000
_cell.length_c   1.000
_cell.angle_alpha   90.00
_cell.angle_beta   90.00
_cell.angle_gamma   90.00
#
_symmetry.space_group_name_H-M   'P 1'
#
loop_
_entity.id
_entity.type
_entity.pdbx_description
1 polymer ?
#
loop_
_entity_poly.entity_id
_entity_poly.type
_entity_poly.pdbx_seq_one_letter_code
_entity_poly.pdbx_strand_id
1 'polypeptide(L)' 'MKHKADDRKDNVDKIQASIDNTIENMEAAEEMIAKTDDEKTKKSLQAKNKRRQDALDGFRQEIQDEARDREQGYN' A
#
# COMPACT_ATOMS: atom_id res chain seq x y z
N MET A 1 -16.58 -5.05 -21.69
CA MET A 1 -15.58 -6.13 -21.49
C MET A 1 -15.86 -6.76 -20.14
N LYS A 2 -16.02 -8.09 -20.06
CA LYS A 2 -16.37 -8.78 -18.81
C LYS A 2 -15.06 -9.13 -18.09
N HIS A 3 -14.67 -8.35 -17.09
CA HIS A 3 -13.48 -8.64 -16.28
C HIS A 3 -13.73 -9.94 -15.50
N LYS A 4 -12.88 -10.95 -15.73
CA LYS A 4 -13.00 -12.25 -15.06
C LYS A 4 -12.86 -12.06 -13.55
N ALA A 5 -13.59 -12.87 -12.78
CA ALA A 5 -13.52 -12.84 -11.33
C ALA A 5 -12.14 -13.25 -10.80
N ASP A 6 -11.44 -14.14 -11.52
CA ASP A 6 -10.10 -14.61 -11.16
C ASP A 6 -9.07 -13.47 -11.23
N ASP A 7 -9.12 -12.64 -12.27
CA ASP A 7 -8.21 -11.48 -12.43
C ASP A 7 -8.33 -10.49 -11.26
N ARG A 8 -9.53 -10.34 -10.70
CA ARG A 8 -9.81 -9.41 -9.59
C ARG A 8 -9.37 -9.94 -8.23
N LYS A 9 -9.46 -11.27 -8.02
CA LYS A 9 -8.90 -11.88 -6.82
C LYS A 9 -7.37 -11.75 -6.79
N ASP A 10 -6.73 -11.97 -7.92
CA ASP A 10 -5.29 -11.78 -8.08
C ASP A 10 -4.88 -10.31 -7.85
N ASN A 11 -5.72 -9.34 -8.22
CA ASN A 11 -5.46 -7.92 -7.97
C ASN A 11 -5.50 -7.60 -6.47
N VAL A 12 -6.54 -8.04 -5.74
CA VAL A 12 -6.64 -7.80 -4.29
C VAL A 12 -5.46 -8.42 -3.54
N ASP A 13 -5.07 -9.65 -3.88
CA ASP A 13 -3.93 -10.34 -3.24
C ASP A 13 -2.60 -9.59 -3.49
N LYS A 14 -2.39 -9.05 -4.71
CA LYS A 14 -1.22 -8.23 -5.04
C LYS A 14 -1.22 -6.89 -4.31
N ILE A 15 -2.38 -6.24 -4.18
CA ILE A 15 -2.50 -4.97 -3.45
C ILE A 15 -2.23 -5.21 -1.97
N GLN A 16 -2.77 -6.28 -1.38
CA GLN A 16 -2.50 -6.65 0.01
C GLN A 16 -1.00 -6.92 0.24
N ALA A 17 -0.35 -7.69 -0.63
CA ALA A 17 1.09 -7.90 -0.54
C ALA A 17 1.89 -6.58 -0.64
N SER A 18 1.43 -5.63 -1.46
CA SER A 18 2.05 -4.31 -1.58
C SER A 18 1.85 -3.46 -0.33
N ILE A 19 0.68 -3.55 0.32
CA ILE A 19 0.39 -2.92 1.61
C ILE A 19 1.34 -3.46 2.68
N ASP A 20 1.43 -4.79 2.82
CA ASP A 20 2.24 -5.44 3.85
C ASP A 20 3.71 -5.04 3.71
N ASN A 21 4.27 -5.15 2.49
CA ASN A 21 5.62 -4.69 2.19
C ASN A 21 5.81 -3.20 2.48
N THR A 22 4.80 -2.36 2.24
CA THR A 22 4.89 -0.92 2.48
C THR A 22 4.95 -0.61 3.97
N ILE A 23 4.16 -1.31 4.78
CA ILE A 23 4.14 -1.19 6.24
C ILE A 23 5.48 -1.63 6.83
N GLU A 24 5.99 -2.80 6.45
CA GLU A 24 7.30 -3.29 6.91
C GLU A 24 8.43 -2.29 6.57
N ASN A 25 8.39 -1.71 5.37
CA ASN A 25 9.35 -0.68 4.94
C ASN A 25 9.22 0.64 5.71
N MET A 26 8.03 0.97 6.23
CA MET A 26 7.82 2.13 7.09
C MET A 26 8.39 1.89 8.48
N GLU A 27 8.10 0.73 9.07
CA GLU A 27 8.61 0.32 10.39
C GLU A 27 10.14 0.24 10.39
N ALA A 28 10.74 -0.39 9.38
CA ALA A 28 12.19 -0.46 9.24
C ALA A 28 12.84 0.93 9.08
N ALA A 29 12.16 1.86 8.39
CA ALA A 29 12.61 3.23 8.28
C ALA A 29 12.51 3.98 9.61
N GLU A 30 11.47 3.76 10.41
CA GLU A 30 11.31 4.34 11.75
C GLU A 30 12.38 3.82 12.71
N GLU A 31 12.66 2.52 12.68
CA GLU A 31 13.75 1.92 13.46
C GLU A 31 15.10 2.55 13.09
N MET A 32 15.36 2.75 11.79
CA MET A 32 16.58 3.41 11.34
C MET A 32 16.65 4.89 11.76
N ILE A 33 15.53 5.62 11.73
CA ILE A 33 15.44 7.00 12.24
C ILE A 33 15.80 7.07 13.72
N ALA A 34 15.34 6.10 14.52
CA ALA A 34 15.59 6.05 15.96
C ALA A 34 17.07 5.75 16.30
N LYS A 35 17.80 5.09 15.40
CA LYS A 35 19.19 4.68 15.61
C LYS A 35 20.23 5.60 14.98
N THR A 36 19.86 6.38 13.97
CA THR A 36 20.80 7.24 13.24
C THR A 36 20.93 8.62 13.89
N ASP A 37 22.13 9.18 13.89
CA ASP A 37 22.38 10.58 14.28
C ASP A 37 22.44 11.52 13.07
N ASP A 38 22.40 10.99 11.85
CA ASP A 38 22.42 11.80 10.63
C ASP A 38 21.04 12.40 10.34
N GLU A 39 20.92 13.70 10.61
CA GLU A 39 19.72 14.49 10.35
C GLU A 39 19.27 14.48 8.88
N LYS A 40 20.20 14.36 7.93
CA LYS A 40 19.84 14.26 6.51
C LYS A 40 19.15 12.93 6.22
N THR A 41 19.69 11.84 6.76
CA THR A 41 19.10 10.50 6.68
C THR A 41 17.72 10.48 7.34
N LYS A 42 17.57 11.04 8.55
CA LYS A 42 16.26 11.13 9.23
C LYS A 42 15.20 11.81 8.37
N LYS A 43 15.50 13.02 7.87
CA LYS A 43 14.57 13.77 7.02
C LYS A 43 14.21 13.02 5.74
N SER A 44 15.17 12.32 5.14
CA SER A 44 14.92 11.51 3.94
C SER A 44 13.97 10.34 4.22
N LEU A 45 14.20 9.62 5.32
CA LEU A 45 13.37 8.49 5.73
C LEU A 45 11.95 8.95 6.12
N GLN A 46 11.82 10.04 6.86
CA GLN A 46 10.52 10.64 7.19
C GLN A 46 9.73 11.05 5.94
N ALA A 47 10.40 11.70 4.98
CA ALA A 47 9.77 12.07 3.72
C ALA A 47 9.35 10.84 2.88
N LYS A 48 10.13 9.74 2.93
CA LYS A 48 9.75 8.47 2.30
C LYS A 48 8.52 7.87 2.98
N ASN A 49 8.48 7.83 4.32
CA ASN A 49 7.32 7.32 5.05
C ASN A 49 6.06 8.15 4.79
N LYS A 50 6.18 9.48 4.70
CA LYS A 50 5.04 10.33 4.30
C LYS A 50 4.45 9.93 2.95
N ARG A 51 5.29 9.69 1.94
CA ARG A 51 4.80 9.24 0.62
C ARG A 51 4.22 7.82 0.65
N ARG A 52 4.75 6.95 1.52
CA ARG A 52 4.20 5.60 1.72
C ARG A 52 2.82 5.66 2.36
N GLN A 53 2.58 6.59 3.29
CA GLN A 53 1.25 6.86 3.83
C GLN A 53 0.25 7.20 2.71
N ASP A 54 0.63 8.13 1.82
CA ASP A 54 -0.20 8.52 0.68
C ASP A 54 -0.46 7.33 -0.27
N ALA A 55 0.54 6.45 -0.46
CA ALA A 55 0.39 5.23 -1.27
C ALA A 55 -0.57 4.21 -0.63
N LEU A 56 -0.51 4.04 0.70
CA LEU A 56 -1.44 3.17 1.45
C LEU A 56 -2.90 3.65 1.31
N ASP A 57 -3.12 4.96 1.30
CA ASP A 57 -4.46 5.52 1.06
C ASP A 57 -4.95 5.20 -0.36
N GLY A 58 -4.06 5.23 -1.36
CA GLY A 58 -4.34 4.79 -2.73
C GLY A 58 -4.74 3.31 -2.80
N PHE A 59 -3.97 2.42 -2.16
CA PHE A 59 -4.28 0.99 -2.11
C PHE A 59 -5.63 0.70 -1.43
N ARG A 60 -5.99 1.47 -0.40
CA ARG A 60 -7.31 1.35 0.25
C ARG A 60 -8.46 1.70 -0.69
N GLN A 61 -8.28 2.71 -1.54
CA GLN A 61 -9.29 3.06 -2.56
C GLN A 61 -9.38 1.95 -3.62
N GLU A 62 -8.24 1.43 -4.10
CA GLU A 62 -8.24 0.33 -5.08
C GLU A 62 -8.94 -0.92 -4.56
N ILE A 63 -8.72 -1.32 -3.30
CA ILE A 63 -9.43 -2.45 -2.68
C ILE A 63 -10.95 -2.18 -2.61
N GLN A 64 -11.35 -0.94 -2.29
CA GLN A 64 -12.78 -0.59 -2.24
C GLN A 64 -13.43 -0.64 -3.62
N ASP A 65 -12.74 -0.18 -4.65
CA ASP A 65 -13.25 -0.21 -6.02
C ASP A 65 -13.33 -1.65 -6.54
N GLU A 66 -12.32 -2.49 -6.27
CA GLU A 66 -12.36 -3.93 -6.59
C GLU A 66 -13.51 -4.66 -5.86
N ALA A 67 -13.78 -4.29 -4.60
CA ALA A 67 -14.91 -4.82 -3.84
C ALA A 67 -16.27 -4.39 -4.41
N ARG A 68 -16.41 -3.13 -4.83
CA ARG A 68 -17.63 -2.62 -5.50
C ARG A 68 -17.87 -3.29 -6.84
N ASP A 69 -16.82 -3.49 -7.62
CA ASP A 69 -16.91 -4.20 -8.91
C ASP A 69 -17.36 -5.65 -8.70
N ARG A 70 -16.98 -6.28 -7.58
CA ARG A 70 -17.46 -7.63 -7.21
C ARG A 70 -18.96 -7.63 -6.91
N GLU A 71 -19.47 -6.61 -6.22
CA GLU A 71 -20.90 -6.48 -5.88
C GLU A 71 -21.77 -6.14 -7.10
N GLN A 72 -21.29 -5.30 -8.02
CA GLN A 72 -22.02 -4.92 -9.24
C GLN A 72 -22.00 -6.00 -10.35
N GLY A 73 -21.25 -7.10 -10.16
CA GLY A 73 -21.10 -8.19 -11.11
C GLY A 73 -22.22 -9.24 -11.16
N TYR A 74 -23.33 -9.03 -10.45
CA TYR A 74 -24.49 -9.93 -10.45
C TYR A 74 -25.78 -9.18 -10.81
N ASN A 75 -25.98 -8.93 -12.10
CA ASN A 75 -27.28 -8.89 -12.78
C ASN A 75 -27.09 -9.38 -14.22
#